data_AF-A0A7C5YKG3-F1
#
_entry.id   AF-A0A7C5YKG3-F1
#
_cell.length_a   1.000
_cell.length_b   1.000
_cell.length_c   1.000
_cell.angle_alpha   90.00
_cell.angle_beta   90.00
_cell.angle_gamma   90.00
#
_symmetry.space_group_name_H-M   'P 1'
#
loop_
_entity.id
_entity.type
_entity.pdbx_description
1 polymer ?
#
loop_
_entity_poly.entity_id
_entity_poly.type
_entity_poly.pdbx_seq_one_letter_code
_entity_poly.pdbx_strand_id
1 'polypeptide(L)'
;MTDSRWTPSPDEEPRIPEVPPTPPLPEPPKVEFERPKLPGGQPSPTFQRNARAISLAFSVGFSLAGPIILGALVGYWLDGRFGTGSLWTLILTMLGMVAGLVQLIRIANKLNQLGQ
;
A
#
# COMPACT_ATOMS: atom_id res chain seq x y z
N MET A 1 41.14 -30.25 61.91
CA MET A 1 41.08 -29.24 60.85
C MET A 1 39.62 -29.11 60.42
N THR A 2 38.91 -28.13 60.98
CA THR A 2 37.51 -27.82 60.63
C THR A 2 37.41 -26.32 60.37
N ASP A 3 36.82 -26.04 59.22
CA ASP A 3 36.79 -24.82 58.44
C ASP A 3 35.95 -23.72 59.13
N SER A 4 36.58 -22.67 59.67
CA SER A 4 35.91 -21.51 60.24
C SER A 4 35.48 -20.56 59.12
N ARG A 5 34.47 -20.95 58.35
CA ARG A 5 33.78 -20.07 57.41
C ARG A 5 33.12 -18.93 58.21
N TRP A 6 33.62 -17.71 58.01
CA TRP A 6 33.05 -16.49 58.57
C TRP A 6 31.55 -16.44 58.23
N THR A 7 30.72 -16.45 59.27
CA THR A 7 29.28 -16.19 59.20
C THR A 7 29.05 -14.88 59.95
N PRO A 8 28.57 -13.82 59.28
CA PRO A 8 28.25 -12.57 59.98
C PRO A 8 27.20 -12.88 61.05
N SER A 9 27.39 -12.35 62.26
CA SER A 9 26.42 -12.54 63.33
C SER A 9 25.09 -11.88 62.92
N PRO A 10 23.92 -12.44 63.30
CA PRO A 10 22.62 -11.89 62.94
C PRO A 10 22.42 -10.41 63.34
N ASP A 11 23.21 -9.93 64.30
CA ASP A 11 23.14 -8.59 64.87
C ASP A 11 23.96 -7.55 64.08
N GLU A 12 24.69 -7.98 63.04
CA GLU A 12 25.56 -7.13 62.22
C GLU A 12 24.80 -6.68 60.95
N GLU A 13 23.75 -5.86 61.14
CA GLU A 13 23.06 -5.22 60.02
C GLU A 13 24.06 -4.35 59.23
N PRO A 14 24.16 -4.49 57.91
CA PRO A 14 25.10 -3.72 57.10
C PRO A 14 24.76 -2.24 57.24
N ARG A 15 25.63 -1.46 57.89
CA ARG A 15 25.49 0.00 57.98
C ARG A 15 25.50 0.58 56.57
N ILE A 16 24.32 0.88 56.03
CA ILE A 16 24.16 1.56 54.75
C ILE A 16 24.71 2.98 54.96
N PRO A 17 25.73 3.41 54.21
CA PRO A 17 26.18 4.81 54.29
C PRO A 17 24.98 5.72 54.00
N GLU A 18 24.67 6.65 54.91
CA GLU A 18 23.62 7.63 54.67
C GLU A 18 23.96 8.43 53.41
N VAL A 19 23.11 8.31 52.39
CA VAL A 19 23.31 9.05 51.14
C VAL A 19 23.14 10.53 51.48
N PRO A 20 24.11 11.40 51.13
CA PRO A 20 23.94 12.83 51.36
C PRO A 20 22.65 13.30 50.68
N PRO A 21 21.95 14.30 51.25
CA PRO A 21 20.70 14.79 50.67
C PRO A 21 20.93 15.20 49.22
N THR A 22 20.07 14.71 48.32
CA THR A 22 20.19 14.99 46.89
C THR A 22 20.08 16.51 46.67
N PRO A 23 21.03 17.14 45.95
CA PRO A 23 20.91 18.55 45.61
C PRO A 23 19.59 18.82 44.86
N PRO A 24 18.93 19.97 45.10
CA PRO A 24 17.74 20.32 44.34
C PRO A 24 18.14 20.45 42.87
N LEU A 25 17.57 19.59 42.01
CA LEU A 25 17.80 19.67 40.58
C LEU A 25 17.24 21.00 40.08
N PRO A 26 17.99 21.75 39.25
CA PRO A 26 17.39 22.89 38.56
C PRO A 26 16.22 22.39 37.71
N GLU A 27 15.16 23.20 37.62
CA GLU A 27 14.06 22.87 36.72
C GLU A 27 14.63 22.71 35.30
N PRO A 28 14.34 21.58 34.61
CA PRO A 28 14.83 21.38 33.27
C PRO A 28 14.36 22.56 32.41
N PRO A 29 15.25 23.15 31.60
CA PRO A 29 14.86 24.24 30.73
C PRO A 29 13.71 23.75 29.84
N LYS A 30 12.63 24.54 29.76
CA LYS A 30 11.54 24.28 28.82
C LYS A 30 12.06 24.53 27.41
N VAL A 31 12.73 23.54 26.85
CA VAL A 31 13.12 23.53 25.44
C VAL A 31 11.84 23.21 24.68
N GLU A 32 11.19 24.26 24.20
CA GLU A 32 10.08 24.13 23.27
C GLU A 32 10.66 23.68 21.93
N PHE A 33 10.76 22.36 21.76
CA PHE A 33 11.14 21.76 20.49
C PHE A 33 10.05 22.12 19.47
N GLU A 34 10.28 23.17 18.69
CA GLU A 34 9.54 23.40 17.45
C GLU A 34 9.78 22.17 16.57
N ARG A 35 8.83 21.22 16.59
CA ARG A 35 8.92 20.03 15.76
C ARG A 35 9.01 20.53 14.31
N PRO A 36 10.07 20.20 13.57
CA PRO A 36 10.14 20.53 12.16
C PRO A 36 8.87 20.02 11.51
N LYS A 37 8.11 20.92 10.86
CA LYS A 37 6.93 20.53 10.08
C LYS A 37 7.45 19.69 8.92
N LEU A 38 7.51 18.37 9.13
CA LEU A 38 7.87 17.41 8.10
C LEU A 38 6.95 17.69 6.91
N PRO A 39 7.48 17.79 5.67
CA PRO A 39 6.64 17.88 4.49
C PRO A 39 5.67 16.69 4.57
N GLY A 40 4.39 16.98 4.83
CA GLY A 40 3.38 15.95 5.09
C GLY A 40 3.43 14.91 3.98
N GLY A 41 3.30 13.62 4.35
CA GLY A 41 3.61 12.42 3.57
C GLY A 41 3.21 12.43 2.09
N GLN A 42 3.89 13.23 1.30
CA GLN A 42 3.71 13.31 -0.13
C GLN A 42 4.48 12.13 -0.70
N PRO A 43 3.81 11.22 -1.43
CA PRO A 43 4.49 10.09 -2.03
C PRO A 43 5.65 10.60 -2.89
N SER A 44 6.79 9.93 -2.82
CA SER A 44 7.99 10.36 -3.55
C SER A 44 7.67 10.56 -5.04
N PRO A 45 8.29 11.55 -5.72
CA PRO A 45 8.02 11.84 -7.12
C PRO A 45 8.18 10.61 -8.04
N THR A 46 9.13 9.74 -7.70
CA THR A 46 9.38 8.47 -8.39
C THR A 46 8.22 7.49 -8.23
N PHE A 47 7.66 7.34 -7.03
CA PHE A 47 6.50 6.50 -6.79
C PHE A 47 5.27 6.98 -7.59
N GLN A 48 5.03 8.30 -7.61
CA GLN A 48 3.92 8.88 -8.36
C GLN A 48 4.06 8.63 -9.87
N ARG A 49 5.26 8.76 -10.43
CA ARG A 49 5.52 8.51 -11.85
C ARG A 49 5.27 7.04 -12.22
N ASN A 50 5.77 6.11 -11.41
CA ASN A 50 5.60 4.68 -11.64
C ASN A 50 4.14 4.26 -11.51
N ALA A 51 3.44 4.75 -10.49
CA ALA A 51 2.02 4.48 -10.27
C ALA A 51 1.16 4.95 -11.46
N ARG A 52 1.44 6.14 -12.01
CA ARG A 52 0.75 6.66 -13.21
C ARG A 52 1.03 5.83 -14.46
N ALA A 53 2.28 5.41 -14.67
CA ALA A 53 2.63 4.56 -15.81
C ALA A 53 1.90 3.21 -15.76
N ILE A 54 1.87 2.59 -14.58
CA ILE A 54 1.16 1.33 -14.35
C ILE A 54 -0.34 1.51 -14.57
N SER A 55 -0.95 2.55 -14.01
CA SER A 55 -2.40 2.77 -14.14
C SER A 55 -2.82 3.02 -15.59
N LEU A 56 -2.00 3.75 -16.37
CA LEU A 56 -2.23 3.96 -17.79
C LEU A 56 -2.14 2.64 -18.57
N ALA A 57 -1.09 1.84 -18.34
CA ALA A 57 -0.93 0.54 -19.01
C ALA A 57 -2.10 -0.41 -18.69
N PHE A 58 -2.52 -0.48 -17.43
CA PHE A 58 -3.69 -1.25 -17.01
C PHE A 58 -4.97 -0.73 -17.64
N SER A 59 -5.18 0.59 -17.67
CA SER A 59 -6.38 1.18 -18.28
C SER A 59 -6.49 0.83 -19.76
N VAL A 60 -5.37 0.90 -20.50
CA VAL A 60 -5.31 0.51 -21.92
C VAL A 60 -5.62 -0.98 -22.08
N GLY A 61 -4.93 -1.85 -21.34
CA GLY A 61 -5.16 -3.30 -21.42
C GLY A 61 -6.60 -3.69 -21.05
N PHE A 62 -7.14 -3.08 -19.99
CA PHE A 62 -8.51 -3.33 -19.53
C PHE A 62 -9.56 -2.79 -20.51
N SER A 63 -9.30 -1.66 -21.16
CA SER A 63 -10.21 -1.12 -22.17
C SER A 63 -10.37 -2.03 -23.40
N LEU A 64 -9.35 -2.84 -23.69
CA LEU A 64 -9.38 -3.82 -24.78
C LEU A 64 -9.95 -5.16 -24.30
N ALA A 65 -9.43 -5.70 -23.20
CA ALA A 65 -9.80 -7.03 -22.70
C ALA A 65 -11.20 -7.05 -22.06
N GLY A 66 -11.60 -5.98 -21.37
CA GLY A 66 -12.85 -5.90 -20.63
C GLY A 66 -14.08 -6.17 -21.49
N PRO A 67 -14.28 -5.45 -22.62
CA PRO A 67 -15.41 -5.69 -23.52
C PRO A 67 -15.44 -7.09 -24.13
N ILE A 68 -14.27 -7.67 -24.43
CA ILE A 68 -14.14 -9.02 -25.00
C ILE A 68 -14.58 -10.06 -23.97
N ILE A 69 -14.02 -10.01 -22.76
CA ILE A 69 -14.34 -10.94 -21.67
C ILE A 69 -15.82 -10.81 -21.29
N LEU A 70 -16.33 -9.58 -21.19
CA LEU A 70 -17.73 -9.34 -20.89
C LEU A 70 -18.65 -9.92 -21.97
N GLY A 71 -18.34 -9.67 -23.25
CA GLY A 71 -19.08 -10.24 -24.39
C GLY A 71 -19.08 -11.76 -24.39
N ALA A 72 -17.93 -12.38 -24.12
CA ALA A 72 -17.80 -13.83 -24.04
C ALA A 72 -18.62 -14.42 -22.88
N LEU A 73 -18.56 -13.83 -21.68
CA LEU A 73 -19.33 -14.29 -20.52
C LEU A 73 -20.84 -14.17 -20.76
N VAL A 74 -21.29 -13.01 -21.25
CA VAL A 74 -22.71 -12.77 -21.55
C VAL A 74 -23.18 -13.71 -22.66
N GLY A 75 -22.38 -13.89 -23.69
CA GLY A 75 -22.72 -14.78 -24.81
C GLY A 75 -22.78 -16.24 -24.40
N TYR A 76 -21.88 -16.70 -23.53
CA TYR A 76 -21.91 -18.07 -23.00
C TYR A 76 -23.17 -18.31 -22.17
N TRP A 77 -23.54 -17.34 -21.33
CA TRP A 77 -24.79 -17.41 -20.56
C TRP A 77 -26.02 -17.43 -21.48
N LEU A 78 -26.02 -16.64 -22.56
CA LEU A 78 -27.08 -16.63 -23.57
C LEU A 78 -27.17 -17.96 -24.33
N ASP A 79 -26.05 -18.51 -24.76
CA ASP A 79 -25.99 -19.79 -25.47
C ASP A 79 -26.54 -20.93 -24.60
N GLY A 80 -26.24 -20.93 -23.31
CA GLY A 80 -26.82 -21.89 -22.35
C GLY A 80 -28.33 -21.73 -22.18
N ARG A 81 -28.87 -20.51 -22.29
CA ARG A 81 -30.30 -20.23 -22.15
C ARG A 81 -31.12 -20.55 -23.40
N PHE A 82 -30.54 -20.33 -24.58
CA PHE A 82 -31.18 -20.54 -25.88
C PHE A 82 -30.84 -21.88 -26.55
N GLY A 83 -29.86 -22.62 -26.03
CA GLY A 83 -29.44 -23.91 -26.59
C GLY A 83 -28.73 -23.78 -27.95
N THR A 84 -28.24 -22.59 -28.29
CA THR A 84 -27.60 -22.25 -29.58
C THR A 84 -26.14 -22.69 -29.69
N GLY A 85 -25.62 -23.42 -28.70
CA GLY A 85 -24.25 -23.93 -28.66
C GLY A 85 -23.22 -22.83 -28.33
N SER A 86 -22.77 -22.08 -29.33
CA SER A 86 -21.72 -21.05 -29.17
C SER A 86 -21.90 -19.82 -30.09
N LEU A 87 -23.07 -19.67 -30.71
CA LEU A 87 -23.35 -18.59 -31.66
C LEU A 87 -23.36 -17.22 -30.99
N TRP A 88 -24.03 -17.07 -29.84
CA TRP A 88 -24.09 -15.79 -29.13
C TRP A 88 -22.74 -15.41 -28.55
N THR A 89 -22.01 -16.39 -28.02
CA THR A 89 -20.63 -16.21 -27.55
C THR A 89 -19.76 -15.65 -28.67
N LEU A 90 -19.79 -16.25 -29.86
CA LEU A 90 -18.98 -15.79 -30.99
C LEU A 90 -19.32 -14.35 -31.42
N ILE A 91 -20.61 -14.05 -31.57
CA ILE A 91 -21.09 -12.73 -32.00
C ILE A 91 -20.74 -11.66 -30.95
N LEU A 92 -21.03 -11.90 -29.69
CA LEU A 92 -20.78 -10.95 -28.60
C LEU A 92 -19.28 -10.75 -28.35
N THR A 93 -18.47 -11.80 -28.49
CA THR A 93 -17.01 -11.69 -28.37
C THR A 93 -16.43 -10.84 -29.51
N MET A 94 -16.89 -11.08 -30.75
CA MET A 94 -16.47 -10.25 -31.90
C MET A 94 -16.91 -8.79 -31.74
N LEU A 95 -18.13 -8.57 -31.28
CA LEU A 95 -18.62 -7.22 -30.99
C LEU A 95 -17.80 -6.55 -29.87
N GLY A 96 -17.47 -7.30 -28.81
CA GLY A 96 -16.59 -6.85 -27.74
C GLY A 96 -15.19 -6.50 -28.24
N MET A 97 -14.62 -7.29 -29.15
CA MET A 97 -13.32 -7.01 -29.78
C MET A 97 -13.36 -5.72 -30.59
N VAL A 98 -14.36 -5.53 -31.45
CA VAL A 98 -14.54 -4.30 -32.22
C VAL A 98 -14.72 -3.09 -31.28
N ALA A 99 -15.54 -3.22 -30.24
CA ALA A 99 -15.74 -2.17 -29.25
C ALA A 99 -14.44 -1.80 -28.52
N GLY A 100 -13.64 -2.79 -28.12
CA GLY A 100 -12.34 -2.59 -27.49
C GLY A 100 -11.34 -1.87 -28.41
N LEU A 101 -11.29 -2.25 -29.70
CA LEU A 101 -10.45 -1.58 -30.70
C LEU A 101 -10.88 -0.13 -30.94
N VAL A 102 -12.18 0.12 -31.08
CA VAL A 102 -12.73 1.48 -31.22
C VAL A 102 -12.40 2.33 -29.99
N GLN A 103 -12.49 1.75 -28.79
CA GLN A 103 -12.15 2.44 -27.56
C GLN A 103 -10.66 2.78 -27.49
N LEU A 104 -9.80 1.85 -27.90
CA LEU A 104 -8.35 2.07 -27.97
C LEU A 104 -8.00 3.21 -28.93
N ILE A 105 -8.58 3.22 -30.13
CA ILE A 105 -8.39 4.30 -31.13
C ILE A 105 -8.88 5.64 -30.56
N ARG A 106 -10.04 5.65 -29.88
CA ARG A 106 -10.55 6.86 -29.20
C ARG A 106 -9.59 7.38 -28.14
N ILE A 107 -8.99 6.50 -27.33
CA ILE A 107 -7.99 6.89 -26.32
C ILE A 107 -6.75 7.45 -27.01
N ALA A 108 -6.22 6.77 -28.02
CA ALA A 108 -5.05 7.22 -28.78
C ALA A 108 -5.28 8.60 -29.41
N ASN A 109 -6.45 8.82 -30.02
CA ASN A 109 -6.81 10.11 -30.62
C ASN A 109 -6.92 11.23 -29.57
N LYS A 110 -7.48 10.95 -28.40
CA LYS A 110 -7.55 11.92 -27.28
C LYS A 110 -6.15 12.29 -26.78
N LEU A 111 -5.24 11.32 -26.68
CA LEU A 111 -3.86 11.58 -26.28
C LEU A 111 -3.12 12.43 -27.32
N ASN A 112 -3.35 12.20 -28.61
CA ASN A 112 -2.76 13.01 -29.69
C ASN A 112 -3.26 14.47 -29.68
N GLN A 113 -4.53 14.71 -29.32
CA GLN A 113 -5.10 16.06 -29.24
C GLN A 113 -4.63 16.86 -28.02
N LEU A 114 -4.26 16.19 -26.92
CA LEU A 114 -3.74 16.85 -25.72
C LEU A 114 -2.24 17.21 -25.82
N GLY A 115 -1.56 16.68 -26.83
CA GLY A 115 -0.15 16.96 -27.11
C GLY A 115 0.08 18.14 -28.07
N GLN A 116 -0.98 18.78 -28.57
CA GLN A 116 -0.95 20.05 -29.30
C GLN A 116 -1.64 21.15 -28.49
#